data_AF-A0AAN5HY65-F1
#
_entry.id   AF-A0AAN5HY65-F1
#
_cell.length_a   1.000
_cell.length_b   1.000
_cell.length_c   1.000
_cell.angle_alpha   90.00
_cell.angle_beta   90.00
_cell.angle_gamma   90.00
#
_symmetry.space_group_name_H-M   'P 1'
#
loop_
_entity.id
_entity.type
_entity.pdbx_description
1 polymer ?
#
loop_
_entity_poly.entity_id
_entity_poly.type
_entity_poly.pdbx_seq_one_letter_code
_entity_poly.pdbx_strand_id
1 'polypeptide(L)'
;EGVIGLALNAAVLVLLWNRTIRTGWSTYRIGMSITALLAATLSLLSGISCMVHIFRFEYYAFIFYGPIVYLPRIFCDMSLFVLFTLCLGIWQFTPASSFLQYLALCKPHISEFKRVIISYSLSIILMLTAMPFYTTFHAPVSQRPVFEQIARSVHDLAPENAFYAYGATLFGSKQYPKACIDLAIFSVAPSYSIAYVVFIWCCVRIYRALTSFGVQLSAKTLAMQRSFLTMLLLQLMTANMLQGLVPLLLMGGPVGGFITALITGIAMDKWTLFISFSLFGVSIVQ
;
A
#
# COMPACT_ATOMS: atom_id res chain seq x y z
N GLU A 1 -8.48 -9.56 11.83
CA GLU A 1 -7.73 -9.40 10.57
C GLU A 1 -6.22 -9.45 10.79
N GLY A 2 -5.65 -8.45 11.48
CA GLY A 2 -4.19 -8.29 11.62
C GLY A 2 -3.43 -9.53 12.10
N VAL A 3 -3.97 -10.30 13.05
CA VAL A 3 -3.33 -11.53 13.55
C VAL A 3 -3.22 -12.61 12.47
N ILE A 4 -4.29 -12.82 11.69
CA ILE A 4 -4.31 -13.83 10.62
C ILE A 4 -3.33 -13.41 9.51
N GLY A 5 -3.39 -12.14 9.08
CA GLY A 5 -2.48 -11.59 8.07
C GLY A 5 -1.01 -11.70 8.50
N LEU A 6 -0.70 -11.41 9.77
CA LEU A 6 0.65 -11.54 10.31
C LEU A 6 1.12 -13.00 10.31
N ALA A 7 0.28 -13.94 10.76
CA ALA A 7 0.62 -15.36 10.79
C ALA A 7 0.89 -15.92 9.39
N LEU A 8 0.05 -15.59 8.41
CA LEU A 8 0.22 -16.02 7.03
C LEU A 8 1.51 -15.46 6.41
N ASN A 9 1.76 -14.16 6.56
CA ASN A 9 2.97 -13.53 6.02
C ASN A 9 4.25 -14.03 6.71
N ALA A 10 4.20 -14.29 8.02
CA ALA A 10 5.31 -14.92 8.74
C ALA A 10 5.57 -16.35 8.24
N ALA A 11 4.53 -17.14 7.99
CA ALA A 11 4.66 -18.47 7.41
C ALA A 11 5.29 -18.42 6.02
N VAL A 12 4.89 -17.47 5.16
CA VAL A 12 5.51 -17.23 3.84
C VAL A 12 7.00 -16.90 3.99
N LEU A 13 7.37 -15.99 4.91
CA LEU A 13 8.78 -15.65 5.16
C LEU A 13 9.58 -16.87 5.62
N VAL A 14 9.05 -17.69 6.53
CA VAL A 14 9.71 -18.93 6.97
C VAL A 14 9.90 -19.89 5.80
N LEU A 15 8.87 -20.10 4.97
CA LEU A 15 8.94 -20.98 3.81
C LEU A 15 9.95 -20.49 2.75
N LEU A 16 10.03 -19.17 2.53
CA LEU A 16 10.97 -18.55 1.58
C LEU A 16 12.43 -18.74 1.99
N TRP A 17 12.71 -18.76 3.29
CA TRP A 17 14.06 -18.85 3.84
C TRP A 17 14.45 -20.25 4.33
N ASN A 18 13.51 -21.19 4.38
CA ASN A 18 13.82 -22.58 4.68
C ASN A 18 14.66 -23.21 3.54
N ARG A 19 15.66 -24.02 3.91
CA ARG A 19 16.86 -24.35 3.11
C ARG A 19 16.62 -25.18 1.85
N THR A 20 15.37 -25.51 1.51
CA THR A 20 15.02 -26.37 0.37
C THR A 20 14.91 -25.65 -0.97
N ILE A 21 14.93 -24.31 -1.00
CA ILE A 21 14.81 -23.54 -2.24
C ILE A 21 16.18 -23.35 -2.92
N ARG A 22 16.28 -23.81 -4.18
CA ARG A 22 17.50 -23.82 -5.02
C ARG A 22 18.22 -22.46 -5.13
N THR A 23 19.53 -22.51 -5.34
CA THR A 23 20.49 -21.38 -5.43
C THR A 23 20.28 -20.41 -6.60
N GLY A 24 19.37 -20.67 -7.55
CA GLY A 24 19.04 -19.76 -8.65
C GLY A 24 17.84 -18.83 -8.40
N TRP A 25 17.25 -18.88 -7.20
CA TRP A 25 15.98 -18.22 -6.87
C TRP A 25 16.13 -17.01 -5.94
N SER A 26 17.37 -16.62 -5.62
CA SER A 26 17.70 -15.53 -4.70
C SER A 26 17.02 -14.21 -5.08
N THR A 27 17.08 -13.85 -6.36
CA THR A 27 16.38 -12.69 -6.95
C THR A 27 14.88 -12.66 -6.61
N TYR A 28 14.16 -13.78 -6.83
CA TYR A 28 12.73 -13.88 -6.56
C TYR A 28 12.44 -13.92 -5.06
N ARG A 29 13.30 -14.59 -4.29
CA ARG A 29 13.21 -14.67 -2.83
C ARG A 29 13.29 -13.30 -2.19
N ILE A 30 14.19 -12.43 -2.64
CA ILE A 30 14.31 -11.05 -2.14
C ILE A 30 13.02 -10.28 -2.40
N GLY A 31 12.51 -10.34 -3.64
CA GLY A 31 11.24 -9.73 -4.02
C GLY A 31 10.08 -10.11 -3.11
N MET A 32 9.82 -11.42 -2.99
CA MET A 32 8.74 -11.95 -2.17
C MET A 32 8.95 -11.69 -0.67
N SER A 33 10.19 -11.70 -0.19
CA SER A 33 10.49 -11.41 1.23
C SER A 33 10.17 -9.96 1.59
N ILE A 34 10.49 -9.02 0.70
CA ILE A 34 10.17 -7.60 0.93
C ILE A 34 8.65 -7.39 0.96
N THR A 35 7.91 -7.95 0.00
CA THR A 35 6.45 -7.86 -0.01
C THR A 35 5.83 -8.50 1.24
N ALA A 36 6.27 -9.70 1.62
CA ALA A 36 5.75 -10.39 2.81
C ALA A 36 6.09 -9.63 4.11
N LEU A 37 7.27 -8.98 4.19
CA LEU A 37 7.64 -8.15 5.34
C LEU A 37 6.77 -6.88 5.42
N LEU A 38 6.52 -6.21 4.30
CA LEU A 38 5.62 -5.05 4.24
C LEU A 38 4.20 -5.44 4.70
N ALA A 39 3.66 -6.54 4.18
CA ALA A 39 2.33 -7.04 4.53
C ALA A 39 2.24 -7.54 5.98
N ALA A 40 3.27 -8.21 6.50
CA ALA A 40 3.37 -8.59 7.91
C ALA A 40 3.35 -7.36 8.82
N THR A 41 4.12 -6.32 8.47
CA THR A 41 4.19 -5.08 9.26
C THR A 41 2.84 -4.34 9.24
N LEU A 42 2.19 -4.26 8.08
CA LEU A 42 0.85 -3.68 7.95
C LEU A 42 -0.19 -4.47 8.78
N SER A 43 -0.12 -5.80 8.73
CA SER A 43 -0.98 -6.69 9.51
C SER A 43 -0.76 -6.53 11.02
N LEU A 44 0.50 -6.39 11.45
CA LEU A 44 0.83 -6.09 12.84
C LEU A 44 0.25 -4.75 13.29
N LEU A 45 0.41 -3.69 12.49
CA LEU A 45 -0.18 -2.38 12.76
C LEU A 45 -1.71 -2.46 12.87
N SER A 46 -2.38 -3.17 11.94
CA SER A 46 -3.83 -3.43 12.00
C SER A 46 -4.24 -4.27 13.22
N GLY A 47 -3.37 -5.15 13.71
CA GLY A 47 -3.60 -5.95 14.91
C GLY A 47 -3.52 -5.14 16.21
N ILE A 48 -2.57 -4.19 16.30
CA ILE A 48 -2.38 -3.34 17.49
C ILE A 48 -3.22 -2.07 17.47
N SER A 49 -3.65 -1.63 16.28
CA SER A 49 -4.47 -0.45 16.07
C SER A 49 -5.67 -0.80 15.19
N CYS A 50 -6.87 -0.63 15.74
CA CYS A 50 -8.08 -0.67 14.92
C CYS A 50 -8.28 0.75 14.39
N MET A 51 -7.92 0.97 13.13
CA MET A 51 -8.03 2.26 12.48
C MET A 51 -9.36 2.37 11.75
N VAL A 52 -10.04 3.50 11.95
CA VAL A 52 -11.30 3.83 11.30
C VAL A 52 -11.17 5.18 10.61
N HIS A 53 -11.73 5.32 9.43
CA HIS A 53 -11.78 6.58 8.71
C HIS A 53 -13.11 7.28 8.99
N ILE A 54 -13.07 8.60 9.19
CA ILE A 54 -14.24 9.46 9.21
C ILE A 54 -14.09 10.50 8.10
N PHE A 55 -15.14 10.67 7.31
CA PHE A 55 -15.29 11.77 6.37
C PHE A 55 -16.52 12.59 6.73
N ARG A 56 -16.30 13.83 7.15
CA ARG A 56 -17.36 14.75 7.56
C ARG A 56 -17.10 16.13 6.96
N PHE A 57 -17.90 16.51 5.97
CA PHE A 57 -17.75 17.75 5.20
C PHE A 57 -16.35 17.85 4.57
N GLU A 58 -15.54 18.82 5.01
CA GLU A 58 -14.17 19.05 4.54
C GLU A 58 -13.12 18.29 5.36
N TYR A 59 -13.50 17.56 6.42
CA TYR A 59 -12.56 16.88 7.31
C TYR A 59 -12.46 15.40 6.96
N TYR A 60 -11.23 14.91 6.82
CA TYR A 60 -10.92 13.50 6.72
C TYR A 60 -10.02 13.10 7.90
N ALA A 61 -10.49 12.16 8.71
CA ALA A 61 -9.86 11.77 9.95
C ALA A 61 -9.60 10.26 10.03
N PHE A 62 -8.48 9.89 10.66
CA PHE A 62 -8.14 8.54 11.08
C PHE A 62 -8.29 8.44 12.59
N ILE A 63 -9.17 7.56 13.03
CA ILE A 63 -9.45 7.30 14.43
C ILE A 63 -8.79 6.00 14.82
N PHE A 64 -7.85 6.09 15.74
CA PHE A 64 -7.11 4.94 16.27
C PHE A 64 -7.81 4.44 17.53
N TYR A 65 -8.17 3.16 17.50
CA TYR A 65 -8.66 2.37 18.63
C TYR A 65 -7.71 1.21 18.94
N GLY A 66 -7.98 0.49 20.03
CA GLY A 66 -7.25 -0.72 20.40
C GLY A 66 -6.07 -0.47 21.33
N PRO A 67 -5.20 -1.49 21.55
CA PRO A 67 -4.14 -1.43 22.55
C PRO A 67 -3.18 -0.23 22.40
N ILE A 68 -2.95 0.23 21.17
CA ILE A 68 -2.01 1.33 20.92
C ILE A 68 -2.40 2.64 21.61
N VAL A 69 -3.69 2.89 21.88
CA VAL A 69 -4.16 4.16 22.46
C VAL A 69 -3.80 4.30 23.94
N TYR A 70 -3.44 3.19 24.60
CA TYR A 70 -2.97 3.19 25.99
C TYR A 70 -1.46 3.43 26.10
N LEU A 71 -0.75 3.46 24.97
CA LEU A 71 0.67 3.81 24.92
C LEU A 71 0.85 5.34 24.81
N PRO A 72 2.02 5.88 25.14
CA PRO A 72 2.34 7.28 24.88
C PRO A 72 2.08 7.65 23.42
N ARG A 73 1.51 8.84 23.19
CA ARG A 73 1.08 9.32 21.86
C ARG A 73 2.14 9.20 20.76
N ILE A 74 3.44 9.28 21.10
CA ILE A 74 4.54 9.09 20.16
C ILE A 74 4.46 7.74 19.42
N PHE A 75 4.00 6.67 20.07
CA PHE A 75 3.82 5.37 19.43
C PHE A 75 2.70 5.41 18.39
N CYS A 76 1.58 6.10 18.67
CA CYS A 76 0.51 6.31 17.69
C CYS A 76 0.98 7.18 16.51
N ASP A 77 1.74 8.25 16.79
CA ASP A 77 2.30 9.13 15.76
C ASP A 77 3.26 8.36 14.84
N MET A 78 4.12 7.49 15.40
CA MET A 78 5.00 6.61 14.66
C MET A 78 4.23 5.55 13.87
N SER A 79 3.21 4.93 14.47
CA SER A 79 2.38 3.94 13.78
C SER A 79 1.64 4.54 12.60
N LEU A 80 1.09 5.75 12.72
CA LEU A 80 0.47 6.46 11.60
C LEU A 80 1.50 6.73 10.48
N PHE A 81 2.70 7.21 10.83
CA PHE A 81 3.75 7.46 9.85
C PHE A 81 4.18 6.18 9.11
N VAL A 82 4.41 5.08 9.84
CA VAL A 82 4.77 3.79 9.25
C VAL A 82 3.62 3.26 8.41
N LEU A 83 2.37 3.36 8.88
CA LEU A 83 1.19 2.94 8.14
C LEU A 83 1.10 3.64 6.79
N PHE A 84 1.23 4.97 6.76
CA PHE A 84 1.22 5.73 5.51
C PHE A 84 2.39 5.36 4.59
N THR A 85 3.57 5.18 5.15
CA THR A 85 4.76 4.73 4.40
C THR A 85 4.51 3.37 3.74
N LEU A 86 3.92 2.42 4.47
CA LEU A 86 3.60 1.08 3.97
C LEU A 86 2.48 1.14 2.93
N CYS A 87 1.40 1.87 3.19
CA CYS A 87 0.27 2.00 2.27
C CYS A 87 0.70 2.56 0.92
N LEU A 88 1.47 3.66 0.91
CA LEU A 88 2.03 4.23 -0.32
C LEU A 88 3.09 3.29 -0.95
N GLY A 89 3.85 2.59 -0.09
CA GLY A 89 4.85 1.61 -0.49
C GLY A 89 4.30 0.45 -1.32
N ILE A 90 3.06 0.00 -1.06
CA ILE A 90 2.46 -1.15 -1.76
C ILE A 90 2.56 -1.00 -3.28
N TRP A 91 2.10 0.12 -3.85
CA TRP A 91 2.19 0.32 -5.30
C TRP A 91 3.56 0.81 -5.76
N GLN A 92 4.29 1.54 -4.90
CA GLN A 92 5.62 2.06 -5.25
C GLN A 92 6.65 0.93 -5.41
N PHE A 93 6.50 -0.19 -4.70
CA PHE A 93 7.34 -1.39 -4.83
C PHE A 93 6.88 -2.38 -5.90
N THR A 94 5.64 -2.29 -6.41
CA THR A 94 5.14 -3.11 -7.52
C THR A 94 6.13 -3.23 -8.70
N PRO A 95 6.68 -2.13 -9.26
CA PRO A 95 7.59 -2.23 -10.40
C PRO A 95 8.90 -2.95 -10.07
N ALA A 96 9.37 -2.94 -8.82
CA ALA A 96 10.68 -3.48 -8.46
C ALA A 96 10.83 -4.96 -8.82
N SER A 97 9.83 -5.78 -8.47
CA SER A 97 9.85 -7.21 -8.76
C SER A 97 9.87 -7.50 -10.28
N SER A 98 9.03 -6.79 -11.05
CA SER A 98 8.95 -6.92 -12.51
C SER A 98 10.23 -6.44 -13.20
N PHE A 99 10.82 -5.35 -12.70
CA PHE A 99 12.02 -4.77 -13.28
C PHE A 99 13.25 -5.63 -12.99
N LEU A 100 13.33 -6.19 -11.79
CA LEU A 100 14.35 -7.14 -11.39
C LEU A 100 14.37 -8.37 -12.32
N GLN A 101 13.19 -8.87 -12.71
CA GLN A 101 13.09 -9.99 -13.66
C GLN A 101 13.42 -9.60 -15.08
N TYR A 102 12.98 -8.43 -15.51
CA TYR A 102 13.39 -7.88 -16.80
C TYR A 102 14.91 -7.83 -16.89
N LEU A 103 15.60 -7.34 -15.85
CA LEU A 103 17.06 -7.33 -15.78
C LEU A 103 17.64 -8.74 -15.76
N ALA A 104 17.03 -9.66 -15.01
CA ALA A 104 17.51 -11.03 -14.95
C ALA A 104 17.41 -11.77 -16.29
N LEU A 105 16.35 -11.51 -17.05
CA LEU A 105 16.10 -12.13 -18.35
C LEU A 105 16.87 -11.44 -19.49
N CYS A 106 16.80 -10.11 -19.56
CA CYS A 106 17.28 -9.34 -20.71
C CYS A 106 18.71 -8.82 -20.53
N LYS A 107 19.23 -8.79 -19.29
CA LYS A 107 20.56 -8.25 -18.95
C LYS A 107 21.35 -9.20 -18.04
N PRO A 108 21.58 -10.46 -18.47
CA PRO A 108 22.24 -11.48 -17.65
C PRO A 108 23.72 -11.17 -17.30
N HIS A 109 24.36 -10.24 -18.00
CA HIS A 109 25.72 -9.80 -17.72
C HIS A 109 25.83 -8.89 -16.47
N ILE A 110 24.73 -8.30 -16.01
CA ILE A 110 24.72 -7.48 -14.78
C ILE A 110 24.76 -8.41 -13.58
N SER A 111 25.61 -8.16 -12.59
CA SER A 111 25.64 -8.99 -11.36
C SER A 111 24.32 -8.89 -10.59
N GLU A 112 23.96 -9.96 -9.87
CA GLU A 112 22.69 -10.05 -9.15
C GLU A 112 22.45 -8.86 -8.20
N PHE A 113 23.44 -8.53 -7.38
CA PHE A 113 23.38 -7.40 -6.46
C PHE A 113 23.08 -6.06 -7.16
N LYS A 114 23.73 -5.81 -8.31
CA LYS A 114 23.46 -4.61 -9.12
C LYS A 114 22.04 -4.61 -9.68
N ARG A 115 21.51 -5.76 -10.11
CA ARG A 115 20.12 -5.85 -10.57
C ARG A 115 19.14 -5.52 -9.46
N VAL A 116 19.37 -6.04 -8.23
CA VAL A 116 18.54 -5.73 -7.06
C VAL A 116 18.56 -4.22 -6.80
N ILE A 117 19.74 -3.59 -6.68
CA ILE A 117 19.85 -2.14 -6.45
C ILE A 117 19.09 -1.35 -7.53
N ILE A 118 19.32 -1.65 -8.82
CA ILE A 118 18.68 -0.95 -9.93
C ILE A 118 17.16 -1.14 -9.91
N SER A 119 16.69 -2.34 -9.56
CA SER A 119 15.26 -2.63 -9.53
C SER A 119 14.51 -1.89 -8.42
N TYR A 120 15.15 -1.70 -7.27
CA TYR A 120 14.55 -1.06 -6.10
C TYR A 120 14.79 0.46 -6.02
N SER A 121 15.76 0.99 -6.78
CA SER A 121 16.10 2.42 -6.74
C SER A 121 14.91 3.30 -7.14
N LEU A 122 14.15 2.91 -8.15
CA LEU A 122 12.94 3.63 -8.56
C LEU A 122 11.93 3.72 -7.41
N SER A 123 11.63 2.59 -6.76
CA SER A 123 10.70 2.54 -5.63
C SER A 123 11.15 3.42 -4.47
N ILE A 124 12.45 3.40 -4.15
CA ILE A 124 13.05 4.26 -3.11
C ILE A 124 12.92 5.74 -3.49
N ILE A 125 13.19 6.12 -4.74
CA ILE A 125 13.04 7.51 -5.21
C ILE A 125 11.57 7.97 -5.10
N LEU A 126 10.62 7.11 -5.47
CA LEU A 126 9.19 7.40 -5.34
C LEU A 126 8.79 7.59 -3.87
N MET A 127 9.30 6.75 -2.96
CA MET A 127 9.06 6.90 -1.51
C MET A 127 9.65 8.21 -0.97
N LEU A 128 10.90 8.52 -1.32
CA LEU A 128 11.56 9.76 -0.89
C LEU A 128 10.81 11.00 -1.39
N THR A 129 10.31 10.95 -2.63
CA THR A 129 9.49 12.04 -3.21
C THR A 129 8.16 12.19 -2.49
N ALA A 130 7.57 11.07 -2.04
CA ALA A 130 6.30 11.05 -1.30
C ALA A 130 6.44 11.41 0.21
N MET A 131 7.65 11.34 0.76
CA MET A 131 7.95 11.51 2.19
C MET A 131 7.37 12.80 2.82
N PRO A 132 7.39 13.98 2.17
CA PRO A 132 6.78 15.19 2.73
C PRO A 132 5.30 15.01 3.10
N PHE A 133 4.60 14.11 2.41
CA PHE A 133 3.17 13.87 2.58
C PHE A 133 2.85 12.75 3.60
N TYR A 134 3.85 12.05 4.14
CA TYR A 134 3.62 10.99 5.15
C TYR A 134 3.09 11.55 6.47
N THR A 135 3.25 12.86 6.69
CA THR A 135 2.75 13.56 7.87
C THR A 135 1.50 14.40 7.61
N THR A 136 0.80 14.16 6.50
CA THR A 136 -0.41 14.91 6.10
C THR A 136 -1.48 14.88 7.19
N PHE A 137 -1.58 13.78 7.93
CA PHE A 137 -2.60 13.58 8.96
C PHE A 137 -2.13 13.88 10.39
N HIS A 138 -0.87 14.27 10.56
CA HIS A 138 -0.35 14.76 11.84
C HIS A 138 -0.77 16.22 12.05
N ALA A 139 -2.03 16.40 12.43
CA ALA A 139 -2.61 17.71 12.68
C ALA A 139 -1.88 18.47 13.82
N PRO A 140 -1.73 19.80 13.71
CA PRO A 140 -1.22 20.66 14.77
C PRO A 140 -2.01 20.48 16.06
N VAL A 141 -1.37 20.74 17.20
CA VAL A 141 -1.99 20.55 18.52
C VAL A 141 -3.32 21.29 18.66
N SER A 142 -3.42 22.48 18.07
CA SER A 142 -4.63 23.32 18.07
C SER A 142 -5.83 22.71 17.34
N GLN A 143 -5.64 21.79 16.40
CA GLN A 143 -6.72 21.19 15.61
C GLN A 143 -7.15 19.80 16.10
N ARG A 144 -6.34 19.17 16.96
CA ARG A 144 -6.66 17.85 17.52
C ARG A 144 -8.03 17.83 18.22
N PRO A 145 -8.43 18.84 19.02
CA PRO A 145 -9.76 18.84 19.63
C PRO A 145 -10.91 18.81 18.61
N VAL A 146 -10.72 19.40 17.43
CA VAL A 146 -11.73 19.39 16.36
C VAL A 146 -11.94 17.97 15.84
N PHE A 147 -10.85 17.26 15.52
CA PHE A 147 -10.94 15.87 15.07
C PHE A 147 -11.45 14.93 16.16
N GLU A 148 -11.08 15.17 17.43
CA GLU A 148 -11.60 14.42 18.57
C GLU A 148 -13.10 14.65 18.78
N GLN A 149 -13.58 15.88 18.66
CA GLN A 149 -15.00 16.21 18.73
C GLN A 149 -15.80 15.59 17.58
N ILE A 150 -15.26 15.61 16.35
CA ILE A 150 -15.86 14.93 15.20
C ILE A 150 -15.98 13.43 15.50
N ALA A 151 -14.92 12.79 15.98
CA ALA A 151 -14.94 11.36 16.30
C ALA A 151 -15.98 11.03 17.38
N ARG A 152 -16.04 11.82 18.46
CA ARG A 152 -17.03 11.65 19.53
C ARG A 152 -18.46 11.80 19.01
N SER A 153 -18.71 12.82 18.20
CA SER A 153 -20.03 13.09 17.64
C SER A 153 -20.47 12.04 16.61
N VAL A 154 -19.56 11.51 15.79
CA VAL A 154 -19.92 10.55 14.73
C VAL A 154 -20.08 9.14 15.30
N HIS A 155 -19.27 8.76 16.28
CA HIS A 155 -19.29 7.42 16.88
C HIS A 155 -20.03 7.36 18.22
N ASP A 156 -20.69 8.45 18.65
CA ASP A 156 -21.42 8.56 19.92
C ASP A 156 -20.57 8.11 21.14
N LEU A 157 -19.31 8.56 21.19
CA LEU A 157 -18.35 8.11 22.22
C LEU A 157 -18.51 8.89 23.52
N ALA A 158 -18.53 8.16 24.64
CA ALA A 158 -18.51 8.73 25.98
C ALA A 158 -17.16 9.41 26.29
N PRO A 159 -17.11 10.43 27.18
CA PRO A 159 -15.89 11.16 27.53
C PRO A 159 -14.69 10.26 27.88
N GLU A 160 -14.95 9.17 28.60
CA GLU A 160 -13.99 8.18 29.09
C GLU A 160 -13.44 7.23 28.02
N ASN A 161 -14.04 7.17 26.82
CA ASN A 161 -13.52 6.31 25.76
C ASN A 161 -12.17 6.85 25.25
N ALA A 162 -11.13 6.03 25.36
CA ALA A 162 -9.80 6.35 24.88
C ALA A 162 -9.68 6.10 23.37
N PHE A 163 -9.22 7.12 22.64
CA PHE A 163 -8.89 7.03 21.22
C PHE A 163 -7.92 8.17 20.86
N TYR A 164 -7.28 8.06 19.70
CA TYR A 164 -6.57 9.18 19.09
C TYR A 164 -7.14 9.52 17.72
N ALA A 165 -7.45 10.80 17.52
CA ALA A 165 -7.89 11.31 16.23
C ALA A 165 -6.74 12.03 15.51
N TYR A 166 -6.48 11.61 14.29
CA TYR A 166 -5.60 12.22 13.32
C TYR A 166 -6.43 12.70 12.15
N GLY A 167 -6.00 13.74 11.44
CA GLY A 167 -6.83 14.26 10.38
C GLY A 167 -6.18 15.34 9.56
N ALA A 168 -6.80 15.60 8.42
CA ALA A 168 -6.50 16.70 7.54
C ALA A 168 -7.78 17.26 6.93
N THR A 169 -7.71 18.49 6.47
CA THR A 169 -8.77 19.04 5.62
C THR A 169 -8.62 18.52 4.20
N LEU A 170 -9.71 18.51 3.46
CA LEU A 170 -9.74 18.09 2.07
C LEU A 170 -8.92 19.05 1.20
N PHE A 171 -9.16 20.35 1.39
CA PHE A 171 -8.44 21.45 0.77
C PHE A 171 -7.64 22.22 1.83
N GLY A 172 -6.48 22.73 1.45
CA GLY A 172 -5.62 23.50 2.35
C GLY A 172 -6.24 24.85 2.69
N SER A 173 -6.02 25.32 3.91
CA SER A 173 -6.38 26.66 4.35
C SER A 173 -5.14 27.43 4.81
N LYS A 174 -5.26 28.74 5.01
CA LYS A 174 -4.15 29.55 5.57
C LYS A 174 -3.71 29.05 6.95
N GLN A 175 -4.65 28.55 7.75
CA GLN A 175 -4.37 28.03 9.08
C GLN A 175 -3.81 26.60 9.03
N TYR A 176 -4.13 25.84 7.97
CA TYR A 176 -3.68 24.48 7.79
C TYR A 176 -3.35 24.18 6.33
N PRO A 177 -2.08 24.31 5.94
CA PRO A 177 -1.71 24.16 4.54
C PRO A 177 -1.69 22.70 4.07
N LYS A 178 -1.68 21.71 4.98
CA LYS A 178 -1.66 20.30 4.58
C LYS A 178 -3.05 19.84 4.18
N ALA A 179 -3.22 19.39 2.95
CA ALA A 179 -4.50 18.96 2.43
C ALA A 179 -4.48 17.50 1.94
N CYS A 180 -5.62 16.82 2.04
CA CYS A 180 -5.77 15.50 1.44
C CYS A 180 -5.58 15.55 -0.08
N ILE A 181 -6.04 16.63 -0.73
CA ILE A 181 -5.90 16.80 -2.17
C ILE A 181 -4.43 16.92 -2.59
N ASP A 182 -3.57 17.53 -1.78
CA ASP A 182 -2.15 17.67 -2.10
C ASP A 182 -1.44 16.30 -2.03
N LEU A 183 -1.74 15.49 -1.02
CA LEU A 183 -1.30 14.10 -0.94
C LEU A 183 -1.75 13.32 -2.20
N ALA A 184 -3.02 13.47 -2.61
CA ALA A 184 -3.55 12.76 -3.77
C ALA A 184 -2.86 13.18 -5.09
N ILE A 185 -2.72 14.49 -5.34
CA ILE A 185 -2.22 15.03 -6.60
C ILE A 185 -0.70 14.96 -6.70
N PHE A 186 0.03 15.27 -5.63
CA PHE A 186 1.49 15.41 -5.68
C PHE A 186 2.25 14.16 -5.24
N SER A 187 1.61 13.24 -4.53
CA SER A 187 2.25 12.00 -4.06
C SER A 187 1.60 10.75 -4.66
N VAL A 188 0.29 10.54 -4.47
CA VAL A 188 -0.39 9.32 -4.92
C VAL A 188 -0.43 9.22 -6.44
N ALA A 189 -1.06 10.18 -7.12
CA ALA A 189 -1.27 10.10 -8.57
C ALA A 189 0.02 9.97 -9.39
N PRO A 190 1.10 10.75 -9.12
CA PRO A 190 2.35 10.65 -9.89
C PRO A 190 3.07 9.33 -9.60
N SER A 191 3.21 8.95 -8.33
CA SER A 191 3.93 7.72 -7.97
C SER A 191 3.21 6.46 -8.45
N TYR A 192 1.88 6.44 -8.36
CA TYR A 192 1.05 5.39 -8.92
C TYR A 192 1.21 5.29 -10.44
N SER A 193 1.09 6.42 -11.15
CA SER A 193 1.21 6.44 -12.62
C SER A 193 2.59 5.95 -13.08
N ILE A 194 3.67 6.46 -12.48
CA ILE A 194 5.04 6.05 -12.80
C ILE A 194 5.24 4.54 -12.53
N ALA A 195 4.82 4.06 -11.36
CA ALA A 195 4.97 2.67 -10.98
C ALA A 195 4.29 1.72 -11.99
N TYR A 196 3.05 2.02 -12.37
CA TYR A 196 2.30 1.18 -13.31
C TYR A 196 2.80 1.29 -14.74
N VAL A 197 3.25 2.46 -15.20
CA VAL A 197 3.88 2.61 -16.53
C VAL A 197 5.14 1.75 -16.63
N VAL A 198 6.01 1.79 -15.61
CA VAL A 198 7.24 0.99 -15.57
C VAL A 198 6.93 -0.50 -15.49
N PHE A 199 5.94 -0.88 -14.67
CA PHE A 199 5.48 -2.26 -14.57
C PHE A 199 4.97 -2.80 -15.93
N ILE A 200 4.05 -2.07 -16.59
CA ILE A 200 3.51 -2.45 -17.91
C ILE A 200 4.64 -2.54 -18.94
N TRP A 201 5.56 -1.58 -18.94
CA TRP A 201 6.73 -1.61 -19.82
C TRP A 201 7.58 -2.86 -19.58
N CYS A 202 7.88 -3.21 -18.33
CA CYS A 202 8.62 -4.43 -17.99
C CYS A 202 7.92 -5.69 -18.51
N CYS A 203 6.60 -5.81 -18.27
CA CYS A 203 5.80 -6.93 -18.75
C CYS A 203 5.85 -7.08 -20.27
N VAL A 204 5.70 -5.98 -21.02
CA VAL A 204 5.79 -5.99 -22.49
C VAL A 204 7.19 -6.41 -22.96
N ARG A 205 8.25 -5.91 -22.31
CA ARG A 205 9.64 -6.25 -22.65
C ARG A 205 9.96 -7.72 -22.36
N ILE A 206 9.51 -8.25 -21.22
CA ILE A 206 9.66 -9.66 -20.85
C ILE A 206 8.91 -10.55 -21.84
N TYR A 207 7.65 -10.21 -22.15
CA TYR A 207 6.85 -10.95 -23.14
C TYR A 207 7.56 -11.04 -24.49
N ARG A 208 8.02 -9.90 -25.03
CA ARG A 208 8.76 -9.86 -26.31
C ARG A 208 10.04 -10.69 -26.29
N ALA A 209 10.79 -10.65 -25.18
CA ALA A 209 12.00 -11.46 -25.02
C ALA A 209 11.67 -12.96 -25.04
N LEU A 210 10.61 -13.39 -24.35
CA LEU A 210 10.18 -14.79 -24.29
C LEU A 210 9.58 -15.32 -25.61
N THR A 211 9.05 -14.44 -26.47
CA THR A 211 8.52 -14.82 -27.79
C THR A 211 9.58 -14.76 -28.90
N SER A 212 10.69 -14.06 -28.70
CA SER A 212 11.72 -13.92 -29.74
C SER A 212 12.48 -15.23 -29.98
N PHE A 213 12.48 -15.71 -31.22
CA PHE A 213 13.25 -16.87 -31.67
C PHE A 213 14.74 -16.52 -31.65
N GLY A 214 15.44 -16.91 -30.58
CA GLY A 214 16.89 -16.63 -30.44
C GLY A 214 17.40 -16.65 -29.00
N VAL A 215 16.51 -16.69 -28.01
CA VAL A 215 16.92 -16.79 -26.62
C VAL A 215 17.36 -18.23 -26.30
N GLN A 216 18.67 -18.44 -26.19
CA GLN A 216 19.29 -19.70 -25.74
C GLN A 216 19.10 -19.89 -24.21
N LEU A 217 17.85 -20.04 -23.76
CA LEU A 217 17.54 -20.45 -22.40
C LEU A 217 17.22 -21.93 -22.36
N SER A 218 17.54 -22.57 -21.23
CA SER A 218 17.08 -23.94 -21.00
C SER A 218 15.54 -23.99 -21.05
N ALA A 219 14.97 -25.08 -21.58
CA ALA A 219 13.52 -25.28 -21.65
C ALA A 219 12.84 -25.10 -20.27
N LYS A 220 13.54 -25.50 -19.20
CA LYS A 220 13.09 -25.33 -17.82
C LYS A 220 13.06 -23.87 -17.37
N THR A 221 14.11 -23.09 -17.66
CA THR A 221 14.13 -21.65 -17.36
C THR A 221 13.04 -20.93 -18.14
N LEU A 222 12.83 -21.32 -19.40
CA LEU A 222 11.80 -20.76 -20.26
C LEU A 222 10.39 -21.06 -19.71
N ALA A 223 10.12 -22.31 -19.32
CA ALA A 223 8.85 -22.69 -18.68
C ALA A 223 8.62 -21.93 -17.36
N MET A 224 9.66 -21.74 -16.54
CA MET A 224 9.58 -20.97 -15.31
C MET A 224 9.30 -19.48 -15.58
N GLN A 225 10.00 -18.87 -16.54
CA GLN A 225 9.78 -17.47 -16.92
C GLN A 225 8.40 -17.26 -17.53
N ARG A 226 7.89 -18.22 -18.31
CA ARG A 226 6.51 -18.21 -18.80
C ARG A 226 5.52 -18.36 -17.68
N SER A 227 5.69 -19.32 -16.77
CA SER A 227 4.82 -19.48 -15.60
C SER A 227 4.83 -18.24 -14.73
N PHE A 228 5.99 -17.61 -14.57
CA PHE A 228 6.12 -16.36 -13.83
C PHE A 228 5.45 -15.19 -14.55
N LEU A 229 5.67 -15.03 -15.87
CA LEU A 229 4.98 -14.02 -16.66
C LEU A 229 3.48 -14.25 -16.67
N THR A 230 3.03 -15.50 -16.77
CA THR A 230 1.62 -15.88 -16.63
C THR A 230 1.12 -15.59 -15.23
N MET A 231 1.92 -15.80 -14.19
CA MET A 231 1.56 -15.41 -12.82
C MET A 231 1.51 -13.89 -12.67
N LEU A 232 2.41 -13.10 -13.26
CA LEU A 232 2.36 -11.64 -13.27
C LEU A 232 1.23 -11.10 -14.12
N LEU A 233 0.94 -11.73 -15.26
CA LEU A 233 -0.09 -11.33 -16.19
C LEU A 233 -1.45 -11.84 -15.73
N LEU A 234 -1.55 -12.95 -15.02
CA LEU A 234 -2.72 -13.32 -14.24
C LEU A 234 -2.81 -12.34 -13.08
N GLN A 235 -1.80 -12.16 -12.25
CA GLN A 235 -1.76 -11.06 -11.29
C GLN A 235 -1.95 -9.68 -11.95
N LEU A 236 -1.90 -9.48 -13.26
CA LEU A 236 -2.35 -8.25 -13.90
C LEU A 236 -3.77 -8.37 -14.45
N MET A 237 -4.19 -9.52 -14.98
CA MET A 237 -5.52 -9.79 -15.53
C MET A 237 -6.48 -10.23 -14.43
N THR A 238 -6.19 -11.29 -13.68
CA THR A 238 -6.79 -11.57 -12.37
C THR A 238 -6.48 -10.51 -11.31
N ALA A 239 -5.41 -9.70 -11.32
CA ALA A 239 -5.42 -8.41 -10.54
C ALA A 239 -5.87 -7.19 -11.32
N ASN A 240 -6.52 -7.33 -12.46
CA ASN A 240 -7.42 -6.32 -12.98
C ASN A 240 -8.88 -6.78 -12.91
N MET A 241 -9.15 -8.09 -12.72
CA MET A 241 -10.49 -8.71 -12.63
C MET A 241 -10.88 -9.24 -11.24
N LEU A 242 -9.92 -9.62 -10.39
CA LEU A 242 -10.16 -10.28 -9.09
C LEU A 242 -9.33 -9.72 -7.92
N GLN A 243 -8.21 -9.05 -8.19
CA GLN A 243 -7.40 -8.27 -7.24
C GLN A 243 -7.25 -6.81 -7.70
N GLY A 244 -7.75 -6.46 -8.89
CA GLY A 244 -7.88 -5.06 -9.35
C GLY A 244 -9.33 -4.70 -9.37
N LEU A 245 -10.17 -5.43 -10.12
CA LEU A 245 -11.60 -5.22 -10.06
C LEU A 245 -12.17 -5.45 -8.67
N VAL A 246 -11.69 -6.43 -7.87
CA VAL A 246 -12.28 -6.62 -6.53
C VAL A 246 -11.90 -5.47 -5.61
N PRO A 247 -10.63 -5.07 -5.41
CA PRO A 247 -10.34 -3.82 -4.71
C PRO A 247 -10.95 -2.61 -5.38
N LEU A 248 -11.06 -2.51 -6.70
CA LEU A 248 -11.65 -1.35 -7.40
C LEU A 248 -13.19 -1.37 -7.40
N LEU A 249 -13.84 -2.50 -7.14
CA LEU A 249 -15.29 -2.64 -6.89
C LEU A 249 -15.58 -2.44 -5.40
N LEU A 250 -14.82 -3.10 -4.53
CA LEU A 250 -14.86 -2.96 -3.08
C LEU A 250 -14.51 -1.54 -2.65
N MET A 251 -13.58 -0.89 -3.35
CA MET A 251 -13.24 0.52 -3.22
C MET A 251 -14.06 1.40 -4.14
N GLY A 252 -14.61 0.89 -5.24
CA GLY A 252 -15.40 1.69 -6.19
C GLY A 252 -16.63 2.28 -5.52
N GLY A 253 -17.34 1.49 -4.70
CA GLY A 253 -18.42 1.99 -3.86
C GLY A 253 -17.94 3.08 -2.88
N PRO A 254 -16.96 2.79 -2.01
CA PRO A 254 -16.33 3.77 -1.11
C PRO A 254 -15.79 5.04 -1.75
N VAL A 255 -15.03 4.93 -2.83
CA VAL A 255 -14.40 6.04 -3.57
C VAL A 255 -15.47 6.82 -4.32
N GLY A 256 -16.44 6.14 -4.94
CA GLY A 256 -17.59 6.79 -5.56
C GLY A 256 -18.41 7.56 -4.53
N GLY A 257 -18.73 6.93 -3.39
CA GLY A 257 -19.40 7.58 -2.26
C GLY A 257 -18.60 8.77 -1.72
N PHE A 258 -17.28 8.65 -1.59
CA PHE A 258 -16.40 9.73 -1.20
C PHE A 258 -16.42 10.90 -2.20
N ILE A 259 -16.31 10.62 -3.51
CA ILE A 259 -16.37 11.63 -4.57
C ILE A 259 -17.75 12.31 -4.58
N THR A 260 -18.84 11.55 -4.46
CA THR A 260 -20.19 12.10 -4.37
C THR A 260 -20.34 12.99 -3.14
N ALA A 261 -19.89 12.54 -1.97
CA ALA A 261 -19.91 13.31 -0.73
C ALA A 261 -19.09 14.62 -0.86
N LEU A 262 -17.94 14.54 -1.54
CA LEU A 262 -17.07 15.67 -1.83
C LEU A 262 -17.72 16.69 -2.77
N ILE A 263 -18.40 16.25 -3.83
CA ILE A 263 -19.10 17.13 -4.78
C ILE A 263 -20.35 17.76 -4.15
N THR A 264 -21.09 16.97 -3.36
CA THR A 264 -22.37 17.39 -2.77
C THR A 264 -22.22 18.11 -1.44
N GLY A 265 -21.05 18.04 -0.80
CA GLY A 265 -20.82 18.55 0.55
C GLY A 265 -21.55 17.77 1.63
N ILE A 266 -21.98 16.54 1.35
CA ILE A 266 -22.73 15.70 2.31
C ILE A 266 -21.75 15.03 3.29
N ALA A 267 -22.07 15.10 4.58
CA ALA A 267 -21.35 14.34 5.60
C ALA A 267 -21.64 12.84 5.45
N MET A 268 -20.60 12.02 5.35
CA MET A 268 -20.77 10.56 5.31
C MET A 268 -20.95 9.96 6.70
N ASP A 269 -20.38 10.58 7.73
CA ASP A 269 -20.48 10.16 9.13
C ASP A 269 -20.28 8.64 9.27
N LYS A 270 -21.22 7.90 9.87
CA LYS A 270 -21.11 6.45 10.11
C LYS A 270 -20.96 5.60 8.83
N TRP A 271 -21.36 6.10 7.65
CA TRP A 271 -21.14 5.38 6.39
C TRP A 271 -19.66 5.19 6.05
N THR A 272 -18.78 6.01 6.62
CA THR A 272 -17.33 5.84 6.48
C THR A 272 -16.78 4.59 7.16
N LEU A 273 -17.52 3.97 8.07
CA LEU A 273 -17.18 2.65 8.62
C LEU A 273 -17.17 1.60 7.53
N PHE A 274 -18.17 1.61 6.63
CA PHE A 274 -18.22 0.69 5.51
C PHE A 274 -17.02 0.86 4.58
N ILE A 275 -16.62 2.11 4.32
CA ILE A 275 -15.40 2.42 3.56
C ILE A 275 -14.17 1.83 4.24
N SER A 276 -14.05 2.02 5.56
CA SER A 276 -12.93 1.53 6.35
C SER A 276 -12.84 0.00 6.31
N PHE A 277 -13.95 -0.70 6.52
CA PHE A 277 -13.99 -2.15 6.43
C PHE A 277 -13.63 -2.67 5.04
N SER A 278 -14.10 -2.02 3.98
CA SER A 278 -13.72 -2.38 2.61
C SER A 278 -12.23 -2.14 2.34
N LEU A 279 -11.68 -1.02 2.82
CA LEU A 279 -10.27 -0.68 2.70
C LEU A 279 -9.36 -1.72 3.36
N PHE A 280 -9.69 -2.13 4.59
CA PHE A 280 -8.88 -3.11 5.31
C PHE A 280 -9.14 -4.54 4.85
N GLY A 281 -10.37 -4.89 4.47
CA GLY A 281 -10.65 -6.22 3.89
C GLY A 281 -9.79 -6.56 2.67
N VAL A 282 -9.31 -5.54 1.92
CA VAL A 282 -8.38 -5.72 0.79
C VAL A 282 -7.00 -6.21 1.26
N SER A 283 -6.51 -5.78 2.42
CA SER A 283 -5.19 -6.20 2.95
C SER A 283 -5.09 -7.71 3.20
N ILE A 284 -6.21 -8.40 3.36
CA ILE A 284 -6.28 -9.86 3.56
C ILE A 284 -6.06 -10.62 2.24
N VAL A 285 -6.42 -10.00 1.11
CA VAL A 285 -6.52 -10.67 -0.20
C VAL A 285 -5.23 -10.51 -1.03
N GLN A 286 -4.34 -9.59 -0.64
CA GLN A 286 -3.05 -9.31 -1.29
C GLN A 286 -1.95 -10.24 -0.80
#